data_AF-A0A937XCZ2-F1
#
_entry.id   AF-A0A937XCZ2-F1
#
_cell.length_a   1.000
_cell.length_b   1.000
_cell.length_c   1.000
_cell.angle_alpha   90.00
_cell.angle_beta   90.00
_cell.angle_gamma   90.00
#
_symmetry.space_group_name_H-M   'P 1'
#
loop_
_entity.id
_entity.type
_entity.pdbx_description
1 polymer ?
#
loop_
_entity_poly.entity_id
_entity_poly.type
_entity_poly.pdbx_seq_one_letter_code
_entity_poly.pdbx_strand_id
1 'polypeptide(L)'
;MGSFAGIVVLFGVVGFGQPGTSVMPVLKIEQGVRLAAMGGAGIGAVEDASAIYWNLAGLGRAQSYHCALSHHQWFAGIKDEVIHAALPSGQGALGLGLVYSGEPGVEFWDANNVPGDTFRTWNGAMSIGYGLSVAPNYQVGVALKGFYQVLYTTSGYGGAIDLGFACRPLPYLRLGATGRNIGFAAYGAGGEPMPIEAGVGGGLAVGPVNAVLDVIATMDNAPSLHAGVEYLPVPELAVRLGYRTGPQDLGTLGVLSGLTAGLGVNVGPLSLDYAITPYGKLGIAHRIGLRSTFARKGSGRVRIKVVDATTMRPLAASVATTGVISRNYETGITGEVLLTRLQSGDLVIYTSRTNYLPSVDSVSVEGDREQTAIIALSPPAYGAVTGVVADAGTRKPIGGNVAYRGLVQSSTTADALLGSYALRNLPAGEYEMTATGPSDEYVAQKCTLKVEPGRVTNKDFYLVRHHQTIVLRGINFETGKADLLPQFDSVLARAGEILRTNPGITVELAGHTDPREIATAEFPSNWELSQARADAVRQYLTATWGIAAERLTAHGYADTQPIAPNNTDDGMARNRRTEFRITGQ
;
A
#
# COMPACT_ATOMS: atom_id res chain seq x y z
N MET A 1 -46.20 -8.50 2.01
CA MET A 1 -47.26 -8.48 3.06
C MET A 1 -47.19 -9.63 4.06
N GLY A 2 -46.30 -10.64 3.92
CA GLY A 2 -46.17 -11.74 4.89
C GLY A 2 -45.22 -11.54 6.08
N SER A 3 -44.44 -10.46 6.13
CA SER A 3 -43.36 -10.27 7.12
C SER A 3 -43.76 -9.45 8.37
N PHE A 4 -44.91 -8.76 8.32
CA PHE A 4 -45.40 -7.96 9.45
C PHE A 4 -46.21 -8.77 10.47
N ALA A 5 -46.76 -9.92 10.07
CA ALA A 5 -47.62 -10.74 10.94
C ALA A 5 -46.86 -11.38 12.12
N GLY A 6 -45.57 -11.70 11.98
CA GLY A 6 -44.76 -12.30 13.05
C GLY A 6 -44.36 -11.32 14.17
N ILE A 7 -44.15 -10.03 13.84
CA ILE A 7 -43.72 -9.00 14.81
C ILE A 7 -44.88 -8.60 15.74
N VAL A 8 -46.12 -8.57 15.21
CA VAL A 8 -47.33 -8.27 15.99
C VAL A 8 -47.63 -9.39 17.00
N VAL A 9 -47.28 -10.64 16.70
CA VAL A 9 -47.49 -11.78 17.62
C VAL A 9 -46.55 -11.72 18.83
N LEU A 10 -45.30 -11.27 18.68
CA LEU A 10 -44.35 -11.15 19.80
C LEU A 10 -44.75 -10.06 20.81
N PHE A 11 -45.22 -8.89 20.34
CA PHE A 11 -45.73 -7.85 21.24
C PHE A 11 -47.06 -8.24 21.92
N GLY A 12 -47.89 -9.06 21.27
CA GLY A 12 -49.16 -9.53 21.83
C GLY A 12 -49.04 -10.54 22.99
N VAL A 13 -47.87 -11.16 23.18
CA VAL A 13 -47.61 -12.16 24.23
C VAL A 13 -47.01 -11.55 25.51
N VAL A 14 -46.54 -10.30 25.47
CA VAL A 14 -45.97 -9.61 26.63
C VAL A 14 -47.10 -8.95 27.43
N GLY A 15 -47.62 -9.63 28.46
CA GLY A 15 -48.46 -8.99 29.47
C GLY A 15 -47.64 -8.07 30.37
N PHE A 16 -48.15 -6.88 30.73
CA PHE A 16 -47.44 -5.91 31.56
C PHE A 16 -47.74 -6.11 33.05
N GLY A 17 -46.81 -6.69 33.79
CA GLY A 17 -46.76 -6.74 35.25
C GLY A 17 -46.17 -5.47 35.86
N GLN A 18 -46.26 -5.34 37.19
CA GLN A 18 -45.60 -4.25 37.93
C GLN A 18 -44.09 -4.54 38.12
N PRO A 19 -43.25 -3.51 38.30
CA PRO A 19 -41.84 -3.69 38.59
C PRO A 19 -41.61 -4.69 39.73
N GLY A 20 -40.72 -5.66 39.52
CA GLY A 20 -40.35 -6.64 40.54
C GLY A 20 -41.18 -7.94 40.53
N THR A 21 -42.08 -8.15 39.56
CA THR A 21 -42.87 -9.39 39.46
C THR A 21 -42.18 -10.54 38.72
N SER A 22 -40.92 -10.37 38.30
CA SER A 22 -40.13 -11.40 37.61
C SER A 22 -38.82 -11.70 38.33
N VAL A 23 -38.33 -12.92 38.23
CA VAL A 23 -37.05 -13.35 38.84
C VAL A 23 -35.84 -13.13 37.93
N MET A 24 -34.64 -13.49 38.42
CA MET A 24 -33.37 -13.48 37.67
C MET A 24 -32.97 -12.09 37.14
N PRO A 25 -32.70 -11.11 38.02
CA PRO A 25 -32.33 -9.75 37.62
C PRO A 25 -31.08 -9.68 36.73
N VAL A 26 -30.18 -10.67 36.80
CA VAL A 26 -28.99 -10.79 35.96
C VAL A 26 -29.30 -10.73 34.45
N LEU A 27 -30.50 -11.17 34.05
CA LEU A 27 -30.92 -11.17 32.64
C LEU A 27 -31.24 -9.77 32.10
N LYS A 28 -31.42 -8.79 32.99
CA LYS A 28 -31.70 -7.39 32.66
C LYS A 28 -30.45 -6.50 32.74
N ILE A 29 -29.32 -7.05 33.18
CA ILE A 29 -28.06 -6.32 33.20
C ILE A 29 -27.64 -6.07 31.77
N GLU A 30 -27.64 -4.80 31.38
CA GLU A 30 -27.16 -4.35 30.08
C GLU A 30 -25.70 -4.79 29.87
N GLN A 31 -25.44 -5.52 28.80
CA GLN A 31 -24.13 -6.05 28.49
C GLN A 31 -23.45 -5.23 27.39
N GLY A 32 -22.14 -5.00 27.48
CA GLY A 32 -21.39 -4.21 26.52
C GLY A 32 -21.35 -2.71 26.84
N VAL A 33 -20.15 -2.21 27.12
CA VAL A 33 -19.92 -0.83 27.60
C VAL A 33 -20.25 0.23 26.54
N ARG A 34 -19.97 -0.06 25.27
CA ARG A 34 -20.32 0.82 24.15
C ARG A 34 -21.82 1.14 24.10
N LEU A 35 -22.67 0.12 24.20
CA LEU A 35 -24.12 0.29 24.07
C LEU A 35 -24.74 0.86 25.36
N ALA A 36 -24.17 0.53 26.52
CA ALA A 36 -24.50 1.19 27.78
C ALA A 36 -24.35 2.72 27.72
N ALA A 37 -23.27 3.22 27.09
CA ALA A 37 -23.04 4.65 26.88
C ALA A 37 -24.00 5.28 25.85
N MET A 38 -24.65 4.47 25.03
CA MET A 38 -25.63 4.86 24.01
C MET A 38 -27.06 4.63 24.50
N GLY A 39 -27.29 4.75 25.80
CA GLY A 39 -28.62 4.61 26.41
C GLY A 39 -29.15 3.19 26.41
N GLY A 40 -28.31 2.17 26.20
CA GLY A 40 -28.77 0.79 26.08
C GLY A 40 -29.59 0.56 24.80
N ALA A 41 -29.33 1.32 23.73
CA ALA A 41 -29.92 1.08 22.42
C ALA A 41 -28.90 0.38 21.51
N GLY A 42 -29.26 -0.80 21.02
CA GLY A 42 -28.40 -1.65 20.19
C GLY A 42 -29.13 -2.67 19.30
N ILE A 43 -30.45 -2.84 19.42
CA ILE A 43 -31.22 -3.88 18.73
C ILE A 43 -31.04 -3.79 17.21
N GLY A 44 -31.06 -2.57 16.65
CA GLY A 44 -30.90 -2.34 15.21
C GLY A 44 -29.45 -2.23 14.73
N ALA A 45 -28.45 -2.11 15.62
CA ALA A 45 -27.11 -1.65 15.23
C ALA A 45 -25.94 -2.52 15.69
N VAL A 46 -26.17 -3.50 16.57
CA VAL A 46 -25.14 -4.37 17.12
C VAL A 46 -24.67 -5.41 16.09
N GLU A 47 -23.36 -5.48 15.87
CA GLU A 47 -22.72 -6.42 14.92
C GLU A 47 -21.40 -6.99 15.50
N ASP A 48 -21.19 -6.88 16.82
CA ASP A 48 -20.01 -7.38 17.54
C ASP A 48 -20.38 -8.52 18.52
N ALA A 49 -19.44 -8.93 19.37
CA ALA A 49 -19.66 -10.01 20.34
C ALA A 49 -20.85 -9.77 21.30
N SER A 50 -21.17 -8.51 21.60
CA SER A 50 -22.31 -8.17 22.49
C SER A 50 -23.68 -8.42 21.83
N ALA A 51 -23.72 -8.72 20.53
CA ALA A 51 -24.93 -9.11 19.82
C ALA A 51 -25.62 -10.33 20.44
N ILE A 52 -24.88 -11.22 21.14
CA ILE A 52 -25.47 -12.35 21.86
C ILE A 52 -26.45 -11.94 22.96
N TYR A 53 -26.31 -10.72 23.49
CA TYR A 53 -27.24 -10.15 24.46
C TYR A 53 -28.30 -9.29 23.78
N TRP A 54 -27.91 -8.40 22.86
CA TRP A 54 -28.82 -7.37 22.32
C TRP A 54 -29.71 -7.83 21.17
N ASN A 55 -29.12 -8.46 20.15
CA ASN A 55 -29.84 -9.00 19.01
C ASN A 55 -28.95 -9.99 18.27
N LEU A 56 -29.28 -11.28 18.39
CA LEU A 56 -28.45 -12.34 17.83
C LEU A 56 -28.29 -12.33 16.32
N ALA A 57 -29.21 -11.70 15.59
CA ALA A 57 -29.06 -11.54 14.15
C ALA A 57 -27.81 -10.71 13.79
N GLY A 58 -27.35 -9.84 14.69
CA GLY A 58 -26.10 -9.09 14.55
C GLY A 58 -24.87 -9.99 14.34
N LEU A 59 -24.84 -11.17 14.98
CA LEU A 59 -23.76 -12.16 14.80
C LEU A 59 -23.69 -12.68 13.35
N GLY A 60 -24.80 -12.68 12.61
CA GLY A 60 -24.82 -13.08 11.20
C GLY A 60 -23.96 -12.20 10.31
N ARG A 61 -23.63 -10.97 10.74
CA ARG A 61 -22.73 -10.05 10.03
C ARG A 61 -21.31 -9.99 10.61
N ALA A 62 -21.03 -10.69 11.70
CA ALA A 62 -19.70 -10.72 12.28
C ALA A 62 -18.73 -11.46 11.33
N GLN A 63 -17.83 -10.71 10.70
CA GLN A 63 -16.83 -11.24 9.75
C GLN A 63 -15.44 -11.48 10.39
N SER A 64 -15.26 -10.97 11.61
CA SER A 64 -14.01 -10.99 12.37
C SER A 64 -14.24 -11.68 13.71
N TYR A 65 -13.19 -12.26 14.27
CA TYR A 65 -13.25 -12.77 15.63
C TYR A 65 -13.36 -11.58 16.59
N HIS A 66 -14.40 -11.57 17.42
CA HIS A 66 -14.55 -10.55 18.45
C HIS A 66 -14.46 -11.20 19.82
N CYS A 67 -13.77 -10.55 20.74
CA CYS A 67 -13.78 -10.88 22.17
C CYS A 67 -14.01 -9.59 22.95
N ALA A 68 -14.85 -9.65 23.98
CA ALA A 68 -15.12 -8.52 24.86
C ALA A 68 -15.10 -9.01 26.31
N LEU A 69 -14.45 -8.23 27.17
CA LEU A 69 -14.50 -8.37 28.62
C LEU A 69 -14.94 -7.01 29.17
N SER A 70 -15.84 -7.00 30.15
CA SER A 70 -16.16 -5.77 30.87
C SER A 70 -16.43 -5.99 32.34
N HIS A 71 -15.98 -5.01 33.12
CA HIS A 71 -16.23 -4.89 34.55
C HIS A 71 -17.23 -3.74 34.76
N HIS A 72 -18.33 -4.02 35.46
CA HIS A 72 -19.33 -3.03 35.82
C HIS A 72 -19.33 -2.85 37.33
N GLN A 73 -19.02 -1.64 37.79
CA GLN A 73 -19.15 -1.24 39.19
C GLN A 73 -20.46 -0.48 39.35
N TRP A 74 -21.38 -1.06 40.11
CA TRP A 74 -22.65 -0.43 40.45
C TRP A 74 -22.55 0.26 41.82
N PHE A 75 -23.61 0.98 42.15
CA PHE A 75 -23.86 1.45 43.50
C PHE A 75 -24.00 0.28 44.49
N ALA A 76 -23.90 0.57 45.79
CA ALA A 76 -23.90 -0.44 46.86
C ALA A 76 -22.81 -1.52 46.72
N GLY A 77 -21.77 -1.28 45.92
CA GLY A 77 -20.61 -2.18 45.78
C GLY A 77 -20.83 -3.42 44.91
N ILE A 78 -22.00 -3.55 44.26
CA ILE A 78 -22.32 -4.66 43.35
C ILE A 78 -21.38 -4.61 42.13
N LYS A 79 -20.90 -5.79 41.72
CA LYS A 79 -19.95 -5.94 40.62
C LYS A 79 -20.45 -6.97 39.63
N ASP A 80 -20.40 -6.60 38.34
CA ASP A 80 -20.64 -7.55 37.25
C ASP A 80 -19.38 -7.75 36.43
N GLU A 81 -19.13 -9.00 36.06
CA GLU A 81 -18.12 -9.39 35.08
C GLU A 81 -18.83 -9.99 33.86
N VAL A 82 -18.52 -9.47 32.68
CA VAL A 82 -19.16 -9.89 31.43
C VAL A 82 -18.10 -10.28 30.43
N ILE A 83 -18.28 -11.44 29.79
CA ILE A 83 -17.42 -11.93 28.70
C ILE A 83 -18.31 -12.25 27.50
N HIS A 84 -17.90 -11.79 26.32
CA HIS A 84 -18.49 -12.20 25.05
C HIS A 84 -17.44 -12.63 24.06
N ALA A 85 -17.80 -13.58 23.21
CA ALA A 85 -17.02 -13.91 22.02
C ALA A 85 -17.95 -14.09 20.81
N ALA A 86 -17.52 -13.60 19.65
CA ALA A 86 -18.12 -13.95 18.37
C ALA A 86 -17.05 -14.61 17.49
N LEU A 87 -17.39 -15.78 16.98
CA LEU A 87 -16.52 -16.67 16.22
C LEU A 87 -17.13 -16.87 14.84
N PRO A 88 -16.69 -16.11 13.81
CA PRO A 88 -17.20 -16.26 12.45
C PRO A 88 -17.03 -17.69 11.93
N SER A 89 -18.11 -18.25 11.41
CA SER A 89 -18.14 -19.60 10.88
C SER A 89 -19.22 -19.73 9.81
N GLY A 90 -18.87 -20.27 8.64
CA GLY A 90 -19.81 -20.45 7.53
C GLY A 90 -20.43 -19.13 7.05
N GLN A 91 -21.77 -19.07 7.07
CA GLN A 91 -22.58 -17.91 6.62
C GLN A 91 -22.95 -16.96 7.77
N GLY A 92 -22.25 -17.04 8.90
CA GLY A 92 -22.57 -16.26 10.08
C GLY A 92 -21.51 -16.40 11.17
N ALA A 93 -21.92 -16.39 12.44
CA ALA A 93 -21.00 -16.53 13.57
C ALA A 93 -21.63 -17.23 14.78
N LEU A 94 -20.82 -18.02 15.48
CA LEU A 94 -21.14 -18.55 16.80
C LEU A 94 -20.85 -17.48 17.84
N GLY A 95 -21.81 -17.19 18.70
CA GLY A 95 -21.67 -16.31 19.86
C GLY A 95 -21.58 -17.11 21.15
N LEU A 96 -20.76 -16.63 22.08
CA LEU A 96 -20.67 -17.07 23.47
C LEU A 96 -20.80 -15.86 24.39
N GLY A 97 -21.53 -16.01 25.47
CA GLY A 97 -21.73 -14.96 26.46
C GLY A 97 -21.72 -15.54 27.87
N LEU A 98 -21.06 -14.85 28.78
CA LEU A 98 -21.06 -15.17 30.20
C LEU A 98 -21.23 -13.86 30.97
N VAL A 99 -22.14 -13.83 31.92
CA VAL A 99 -22.26 -12.77 32.91
C VAL A 99 -22.25 -13.40 34.28
N TYR A 100 -21.49 -12.78 35.18
CA TYR A 100 -21.47 -13.08 36.60
C TYR A 100 -21.73 -11.76 37.34
N SER A 101 -22.63 -11.75 38.31
CA SER A 101 -22.86 -10.61 39.18
C SER A 101 -22.86 -11.06 40.63
N GLY A 102 -22.18 -10.27 41.46
CA GLY A 102 -22.00 -10.53 42.87
C GLY A 102 -22.16 -9.26 43.69
N GLU A 103 -22.81 -9.41 44.84
CA GLU A 103 -22.99 -8.34 45.81
C GLU A 103 -21.88 -8.42 46.87
N PRO A 104 -21.51 -7.30 47.51
CA PRO A 104 -20.72 -7.36 48.73
C PRO A 104 -21.42 -8.23 49.77
N GLY A 105 -20.64 -8.87 50.64
CA GLY A 105 -21.23 -9.63 51.73
C GLY A 105 -22.08 -8.73 52.63
N VAL A 106 -23.28 -9.18 52.93
CA VAL A 106 -24.20 -8.49 53.84
C VAL A 106 -24.02 -9.07 55.24
N GLU A 107 -23.63 -8.22 56.18
CA GLU A 107 -23.42 -8.60 57.58
C GLU A 107 -24.75 -8.71 58.33
N PHE A 108 -24.90 -9.76 59.13
CA PHE A 108 -25.96 -9.81 60.13
C PHE A 108 -25.62 -8.91 61.31
N TRP A 109 -26.62 -8.21 61.85
CA TRP A 109 -26.50 -7.44 63.08
C TRP A 109 -27.53 -7.95 64.07
N ASP A 110 -27.11 -8.23 65.30
CA ASP A 110 -28.03 -8.61 66.36
C ASP A 110 -28.73 -7.38 66.97
N ALA A 111 -29.67 -7.60 67.89
CA ALA A 111 -30.42 -6.54 68.55
C ALA A 111 -29.56 -5.60 69.42
N ASN A 112 -28.31 -5.97 69.69
CA ASN A 112 -27.35 -5.18 70.47
C ASN A 112 -26.34 -4.43 69.58
N ASN A 113 -26.56 -4.41 68.26
CA ASN A 113 -25.63 -3.89 67.25
C ASN A 113 -24.26 -4.59 67.28
N VAL A 114 -24.24 -5.91 67.51
CA VAL A 114 -23.03 -6.72 67.34
C VAL A 114 -23.07 -7.35 65.94
N PRO A 115 -22.03 -7.17 65.11
CA PRO A 115 -21.94 -7.81 63.80
C PRO A 115 -21.74 -9.33 63.97
N GLY A 116 -22.51 -10.10 63.21
CA GLY A 116 -22.45 -11.55 63.11
C GLY A 116 -21.89 -12.03 61.77
N ASP A 117 -22.32 -13.20 61.34
CA ASP A 117 -21.88 -13.79 60.07
C ASP A 117 -22.26 -12.92 58.86
N THR A 118 -21.55 -13.11 57.75
CA THR A 118 -21.81 -12.43 56.49
C THR A 118 -22.36 -13.42 55.48
N PHE A 119 -23.49 -13.11 54.83
CA PHE A 119 -23.95 -13.90 53.69
C PHE A 119 -23.63 -13.20 52.37
N ARG A 120 -23.46 -13.98 51.31
CA ARG A 120 -23.17 -13.47 49.96
C ARG A 120 -24.18 -14.05 48.97
N THR A 121 -24.66 -13.20 48.09
CA THR A 121 -25.51 -13.58 46.96
C THR A 121 -24.67 -13.49 45.69
N TRP A 122 -24.98 -14.35 44.71
CA TRP A 122 -24.39 -14.24 43.39
C TRP A 122 -25.34 -14.84 42.36
N ASN A 123 -25.22 -14.38 41.13
CA ASN A 123 -25.94 -14.96 40.01
C ASN A 123 -25.06 -14.96 38.76
N GLY A 124 -25.39 -15.85 37.84
CA GLY A 124 -24.67 -15.98 36.59
C GLY A 124 -25.57 -16.49 35.49
N ALA A 125 -25.28 -16.06 34.27
CA ALA A 125 -25.94 -16.55 33.07
C ALA A 125 -24.91 -16.82 31.98
N MET A 126 -25.07 -17.94 31.29
CA MET A 126 -24.29 -18.34 30.14
C MET A 126 -25.20 -18.45 28.92
N SER A 127 -24.73 -17.93 27.79
CA SER A 127 -25.43 -17.91 26.51
C SER A 127 -24.56 -18.55 25.44
N ILE A 128 -25.15 -19.40 24.62
CA ILE A 128 -24.56 -19.89 23.37
C ILE A 128 -25.57 -19.68 22.27
N GLY A 129 -25.14 -19.11 21.14
CA GLY A 129 -26.05 -18.81 20.05
C GLY A 129 -25.37 -18.74 18.71
N TYR A 130 -26.16 -18.74 17.64
CA TYR A 130 -25.65 -18.62 16.29
C TYR A 130 -26.49 -17.61 15.51
N GLY A 131 -25.81 -16.67 14.86
CA GLY A 131 -26.42 -15.74 13.90
C GLY A 131 -26.07 -16.17 12.48
N LEU A 132 -27.04 -16.09 11.57
CA LEU A 132 -26.94 -16.51 10.18
C LEU A 132 -27.30 -15.36 9.24
N SER A 133 -26.50 -15.13 8.21
CA SER A 133 -26.84 -14.25 7.09
C SER A 133 -27.56 -15.06 6.00
N VAL A 134 -28.90 -15.04 6.03
CA VAL A 134 -29.75 -15.77 5.07
C VAL A 134 -29.72 -15.13 3.69
N ALA A 135 -29.58 -13.81 3.64
CA ALA A 135 -29.34 -13.05 2.42
C ALA A 135 -28.40 -11.87 2.72
N PRO A 136 -27.87 -11.15 1.71
CA PRO A 136 -26.93 -10.05 1.92
C PRO A 136 -27.42 -8.98 2.91
N ASN A 137 -28.73 -8.73 2.94
CA ASN A 137 -29.39 -7.70 3.75
C ASN A 137 -30.29 -8.26 4.85
N TYR A 138 -30.31 -9.58 5.08
CA TYR A 138 -31.21 -10.22 6.05
C TYR A 138 -30.45 -11.22 6.92
N GLN A 139 -30.60 -11.05 8.24
CA GLN A 139 -29.98 -11.90 9.24
C GLN A 139 -31.01 -12.39 10.25
N VAL A 140 -30.78 -13.59 10.76
CA VAL A 140 -31.55 -14.20 11.84
C VAL A 140 -30.59 -14.77 12.89
N GLY A 141 -31.05 -14.95 14.11
CA GLY A 141 -30.24 -15.60 15.13
C GLY A 141 -31.05 -16.23 16.25
N VAL A 142 -30.47 -17.25 16.89
CA VAL A 142 -31.06 -17.98 18.01
C VAL A 142 -30.01 -18.31 19.07
N ALA A 143 -30.37 -18.17 20.35
CA ALA A 143 -29.52 -18.50 21.49
C ALA A 143 -30.26 -19.37 22.49
N LEU A 144 -29.48 -20.19 23.19
CA LEU A 144 -29.87 -20.84 24.41
C LEU A 144 -29.15 -20.15 25.57
N LYS A 145 -29.87 -19.91 26.66
CA LYS A 145 -29.36 -19.36 27.91
C LYS A 145 -29.61 -20.34 29.05
N GLY A 146 -28.60 -20.52 29.90
CA GLY A 146 -28.75 -21.16 31.20
C GLY A 146 -28.31 -20.18 32.29
N PHE A 147 -29.03 -20.14 33.40
CA PHE A 147 -28.72 -19.21 34.50
C PHE A 147 -28.99 -19.83 35.86
N TYR A 148 -28.24 -19.34 36.85
CA TYR A 148 -28.27 -19.80 38.22
C TYR A 148 -28.11 -18.62 39.18
N GLN A 149 -28.80 -18.67 40.30
CA GLN A 149 -28.79 -17.63 41.32
C GLN A 149 -28.76 -18.25 42.71
N VAL A 150 -27.89 -17.73 43.57
CA VAL A 150 -27.83 -18.04 45.00
C VAL A 150 -28.28 -16.82 45.78
N LEU A 151 -29.28 -17.03 46.63
CA LEU A 151 -29.78 -16.08 47.63
C LEU A 151 -29.40 -16.61 49.02
N TYR A 152 -29.69 -15.83 50.07
CA TYR A 152 -29.34 -16.21 51.44
C TYR A 152 -29.87 -17.60 51.85
N THR A 153 -31.16 -17.87 51.62
CA THR A 153 -31.83 -19.11 52.08
C THR A 153 -32.19 -20.07 50.96
N THR A 154 -32.01 -19.68 49.69
CA THR A 154 -32.48 -20.45 48.54
C THR A 154 -31.59 -20.26 47.32
N SER A 155 -31.73 -21.14 46.35
CA SER A 155 -31.16 -20.98 45.01
C SER A 155 -32.23 -21.12 43.95
N GLY A 156 -32.03 -20.47 42.82
CA GLY A 156 -32.86 -20.61 41.64
C GLY A 156 -32.05 -20.97 40.40
N TYR A 157 -32.69 -21.64 39.46
CA TYR A 157 -32.11 -21.98 38.17
C TYR A 157 -33.13 -21.78 37.06
N GLY A 158 -32.66 -21.73 35.82
CA GLY A 158 -33.56 -21.76 34.67
C GLY A 158 -32.84 -21.76 33.35
N GLY A 159 -33.65 -21.73 32.30
CA GLY A 159 -33.18 -21.68 30.93
C GLY A 159 -34.13 -20.90 30.05
N ALA A 160 -33.58 -20.29 29.00
CA ALA A 160 -34.34 -19.49 28.05
C ALA A 160 -33.81 -19.58 26.63
N ILE A 161 -34.64 -19.16 25.68
CA ILE A 161 -34.29 -18.97 24.29
C ILE A 161 -34.39 -17.49 23.95
N ASP A 162 -33.44 -17.03 23.15
CA ASP A 162 -33.45 -15.71 22.55
C ASP A 162 -33.53 -15.83 21.03
N LEU A 163 -34.27 -14.91 20.42
CA LEU A 163 -34.47 -14.81 18.98
C LEU A 163 -34.10 -13.42 18.49
N GLY A 164 -33.49 -13.36 17.32
CA GLY A 164 -33.08 -12.12 16.68
C GLY A 164 -33.41 -12.10 15.18
N PHE A 165 -33.80 -10.93 14.71
CA PHE A 165 -33.92 -10.60 13.30
C PHE A 165 -33.25 -9.25 13.05
N ALA A 166 -32.53 -9.13 11.93
CA ALA A 166 -31.97 -7.87 11.48
C ALA A 166 -32.07 -7.74 9.97
N CYS A 167 -32.28 -6.52 9.49
CA CYS A 167 -32.21 -6.21 8.07
C CYS A 167 -31.54 -4.86 7.81
N ARG A 168 -30.92 -4.75 6.64
CA ARG A 168 -30.24 -3.54 6.17
C ARG A 168 -30.83 -3.12 4.82
N PRO A 169 -32.00 -2.44 4.81
CA PRO A 169 -32.67 -2.05 3.58
C PRO A 169 -31.85 -1.05 2.75
N LEU A 170 -31.04 -0.22 3.40
CA LEU A 170 -30.15 0.76 2.77
C LEU A 170 -28.77 0.66 3.42
N PRO A 171 -27.66 1.04 2.75
CA PRO A 171 -26.31 0.92 3.32
C PRO A 171 -26.15 1.61 4.69
N TYR A 172 -26.88 2.71 4.91
CA TYR A 172 -26.85 3.52 6.12
C TYR A 172 -27.97 3.21 7.12
N LEU A 173 -29.02 2.46 6.74
CA LEU A 173 -30.18 2.18 7.59
C LEU A 173 -30.20 0.71 8.01
N ARG A 174 -30.26 0.47 9.31
CA ARG A 174 -30.31 -0.86 9.92
C ARG A 174 -31.56 -0.95 10.78
N LEU A 175 -32.25 -2.08 10.71
CA LEU A 175 -33.45 -2.36 11.49
C LEU A 175 -33.28 -3.72 12.17
N GLY A 176 -33.82 -3.84 13.38
CA GLY A 176 -33.75 -5.06 14.16
C GLY A 176 -35.00 -5.32 14.98
N ALA A 177 -35.22 -6.60 15.27
CA ALA A 177 -36.22 -7.05 16.23
C ALA A 177 -35.63 -8.18 17.07
N THR A 178 -36.00 -8.25 18.33
CA THR A 178 -35.55 -9.31 19.24
C THR A 178 -36.68 -9.76 20.16
N GLY A 179 -36.64 -11.04 20.54
CA GLY A 179 -37.38 -11.59 21.67
C GLY A 179 -36.39 -12.28 22.59
N ARG A 180 -36.31 -11.88 23.85
CA ARG A 180 -35.30 -12.35 24.81
C ARG A 180 -35.94 -12.99 26.02
N ASN A 181 -35.19 -13.89 26.65
CA ASN A 181 -35.53 -14.54 27.92
C ASN A 181 -36.83 -15.36 27.89
N ILE A 182 -37.20 -15.91 26.72
CA ILE A 182 -38.39 -16.77 26.57
C ILE A 182 -38.06 -18.14 27.16
N GLY A 183 -38.58 -18.44 28.36
CA GLY A 183 -38.22 -19.65 29.05
C GLY A 183 -38.85 -19.80 30.42
N PHE A 184 -38.12 -20.46 31.33
CA PHE A 184 -38.58 -20.77 32.67
C PHE A 184 -37.49 -20.47 33.71
N ALA A 185 -37.92 -20.15 34.93
CA ALA A 185 -37.09 -20.15 36.12
C ALA A 185 -37.82 -20.88 37.25
N ALA A 186 -37.06 -21.46 38.17
CA ALA A 186 -37.60 -22.13 39.34
C ALA A 186 -36.76 -21.82 40.58
N TYR A 187 -37.45 -21.67 41.71
CA TYR A 187 -36.86 -21.58 43.04
C TYR A 187 -37.52 -22.66 43.91
N GLY A 188 -36.73 -23.66 44.34
CA GLY A 188 -37.30 -24.84 44.99
C GLY A 188 -38.25 -25.61 44.06
N ALA A 189 -39.48 -25.89 44.51
CA ALA A 189 -40.48 -26.66 43.76
C ALA A 189 -41.43 -25.80 42.90
N GLY A 190 -41.35 -24.47 42.98
CA GLY A 190 -42.22 -23.54 42.27
C GLY A 190 -41.58 -22.93 41.02
N GLY A 191 -42.38 -22.78 39.95
CA GLY A 191 -42.00 -22.01 38.77
C GLY A 191 -42.24 -20.52 38.98
N GLU A 192 -41.33 -19.69 38.49
CA GLU A 192 -41.33 -18.24 38.69
C GLU A 192 -41.42 -17.47 37.37
N PRO A 193 -42.07 -16.29 37.33
CA PRO A 193 -42.21 -15.51 36.12
C PRO A 193 -40.85 -15.00 35.59
N MET A 194 -40.61 -15.21 34.30
CA MET A 194 -39.39 -14.79 33.61
C MET A 194 -39.46 -13.34 33.12
N PRO A 195 -38.35 -12.59 33.08
CA PRO A 195 -38.31 -11.25 32.51
C PRO A 195 -38.26 -11.31 30.97
N ILE A 196 -39.33 -11.82 30.37
CA ILE A 196 -39.49 -11.93 28.92
C ILE A 196 -39.50 -10.52 28.33
N GLU A 197 -38.75 -10.33 27.25
CA GLU A 197 -38.62 -9.04 26.60
C GLU A 197 -38.85 -9.16 25.09
N ALA A 198 -39.55 -8.18 24.52
CA ALA A 198 -39.62 -7.95 23.09
C ALA A 198 -39.11 -6.54 22.78
N GLY A 199 -38.37 -6.39 21.68
CA GLY A 199 -37.85 -5.10 21.28
C GLY A 199 -37.71 -4.94 19.78
N VAL A 200 -37.82 -3.70 19.33
CA VAL A 200 -37.56 -3.29 17.94
C VAL A 200 -36.67 -2.07 17.94
N GLY A 201 -35.79 -1.99 16.95
CA GLY A 201 -34.76 -0.98 16.92
C GLY A 201 -34.35 -0.55 15.52
N GLY A 202 -33.85 0.67 15.43
CA GLY A 202 -33.31 1.27 14.22
C GLY A 202 -31.92 1.86 14.48
N GLY A 203 -31.05 1.75 13.49
CA GLY A 203 -29.72 2.35 13.48
C GLY A 203 -29.46 3.10 12.19
N LEU A 204 -28.90 4.30 12.29
CA LEU A 204 -28.48 5.13 11.18
C LEU A 204 -26.97 5.37 11.25
N ALA A 205 -26.23 5.03 10.20
CA ALA A 205 -24.78 5.24 10.10
C ALA A 205 -24.47 6.18 8.93
N VAL A 206 -24.08 7.42 9.22
CA VAL A 206 -23.79 8.45 8.21
C VAL A 206 -22.44 9.09 8.53
N GLY A 207 -21.42 8.75 7.72
CA GLY A 207 -20.06 9.22 7.93
C GLY A 207 -19.53 8.84 9.33
N PRO A 208 -19.05 9.80 10.14
CA PRO A 208 -18.52 9.53 11.48
C PRO A 208 -19.61 9.37 12.56
N VAL A 209 -20.91 9.48 12.22
CA VAL A 209 -22.01 9.47 13.18
C VAL A 209 -22.81 8.18 13.06
N ASN A 210 -22.99 7.49 14.19
CA ASN A 210 -23.94 6.40 14.36
C ASN A 210 -25.03 6.82 15.34
N ALA A 211 -26.28 6.77 14.93
CA ALA A 211 -27.44 7.03 15.79
C ALA A 211 -28.31 5.78 15.91
N VAL A 212 -28.92 5.58 17.06
CA VAL A 212 -29.77 4.42 17.36
C VAL A 212 -31.02 4.84 18.12
N LEU A 213 -32.11 4.09 17.90
CA LEU A 213 -33.37 4.25 18.58
C LEU A 213 -34.03 2.88 18.74
N ASP A 214 -34.30 2.49 19.98
CA ASP A 214 -34.92 1.23 20.34
C ASP A 214 -36.18 1.46 21.19
N VAL A 215 -37.17 0.60 20.99
CA VAL A 215 -38.35 0.46 21.85
C VAL A 215 -38.32 -0.93 22.45
N ILE A 216 -38.31 -1.01 23.77
CA ILE A 216 -38.15 -2.25 24.53
C ILE A 216 -39.35 -2.41 25.47
N ALA A 217 -40.02 -3.56 25.38
CA ALA A 217 -41.12 -3.95 26.25
C ALA A 217 -40.73 -5.21 27.03
N THR A 218 -40.73 -5.12 28.35
CA THR A 218 -40.49 -6.25 29.26
C THR A 218 -41.80 -6.66 29.94
N MET A 219 -41.95 -7.94 30.25
CA MET A 219 -43.14 -8.47 30.92
C MET A 219 -43.41 -7.84 32.30
N ASP A 220 -42.39 -7.29 32.97
CA ASP A 220 -42.52 -6.76 34.33
C ASP A 220 -42.31 -5.24 34.42
N ASN A 221 -42.23 -4.52 33.30
CA ASN A 221 -42.16 -3.05 33.30
C ASN A 221 -42.91 -2.43 32.12
N ALA A 222 -43.23 -1.14 32.24
CA ALA A 222 -43.74 -0.37 31.12
C ALA A 222 -42.73 -0.35 29.95
N PRO A 223 -43.21 -0.26 28.69
CA PRO A 223 -42.33 -0.07 27.55
C PRO A 223 -41.43 1.16 27.71
N SER A 224 -40.20 1.03 27.22
CA SER A 224 -39.15 2.04 27.34
C SER A 224 -38.59 2.41 25.98
N LEU A 225 -38.21 3.67 25.84
CA LEU A 225 -37.53 4.23 24.69
C LEU A 225 -36.07 4.43 25.04
N HIS A 226 -35.19 3.98 24.16
CA HIS A 226 -33.75 4.07 24.32
C HIS A 226 -33.18 4.71 23.06
N ALA A 227 -32.39 5.76 23.20
CA ALA A 227 -31.79 6.48 22.09
C ALA A 227 -30.30 6.74 22.37
N GLY A 228 -29.49 6.75 21.31
CA GLY A 228 -28.06 6.95 21.46
C GLY A 228 -27.40 7.49 20.20
N VAL A 229 -26.32 8.23 20.39
CA VAL A 229 -25.45 8.73 19.33
C VAL A 229 -24.00 8.42 19.68
N GLU A 230 -23.27 7.94 18.70
CA GLU A 230 -21.82 7.75 18.73
C GLU A 230 -21.21 8.60 17.60
N TYR A 231 -20.21 9.41 17.94
CA TYR A 231 -19.46 10.24 17.01
C TYR A 231 -17.98 9.85 17.06
N LEU A 232 -17.41 9.55 15.89
CA LEU A 232 -16.00 9.23 15.71
C LEU A 232 -15.29 10.40 15.01
N PRO A 233 -14.81 11.42 15.75
CA PRO A 233 -14.07 12.54 15.16
C PRO A 233 -12.83 12.06 14.40
N VAL A 234 -12.21 10.97 14.89
CA VAL A 234 -11.17 10.19 14.25
C VAL A 234 -11.43 8.70 14.51
N PRO A 235 -10.94 7.76 13.68
CA PRO A 235 -11.17 6.32 13.87
C PRO A 235 -10.75 5.78 15.25
N GLU A 236 -9.77 6.42 15.89
CA GLU A 236 -9.18 6.04 17.17
C GLU A 236 -10.00 6.50 18.38
N LEU A 237 -10.95 7.42 18.21
CA LEU A 237 -11.70 8.02 19.32
C LEU A 237 -13.21 7.98 19.05
N ALA A 238 -13.98 7.47 20.01
CA ALA A 238 -15.43 7.48 19.98
C ALA A 238 -15.99 8.26 21.18
N VAL A 239 -16.92 9.17 20.92
CA VAL A 239 -17.68 9.92 21.93
C VAL A 239 -19.13 9.50 21.85
N ARG A 240 -19.74 9.18 22.99
CA ARG A 240 -21.08 8.58 23.06
C ARG A 240 -21.96 9.32 24.05
N LEU A 241 -23.21 9.51 23.66
CA LEU A 241 -24.27 10.05 24.48
C LEU A 241 -25.54 9.22 24.23
N GLY A 242 -26.30 8.98 25.28
CA GLY A 242 -27.58 8.28 25.14
C GLY A 242 -28.59 8.69 26.20
N TYR A 243 -29.84 8.30 25.96
CA TYR A 243 -30.95 8.57 26.85
C TYR A 243 -31.90 7.38 26.88
N ARG A 244 -32.34 6.97 28.06
CA ARG A 244 -33.35 5.91 28.24
C ARG A 244 -34.49 6.35 29.14
N THR A 245 -35.71 5.94 28.81
CA THR A 245 -36.92 6.28 29.58
C THR A 245 -37.32 5.22 30.60
N GLY A 246 -36.64 4.08 30.64
CA GLY A 246 -36.92 2.96 31.52
C GLY A 246 -35.79 1.91 31.50
N PRO A 247 -35.95 0.78 32.20
CA PRO A 247 -37.07 0.41 33.08
C PRO A 247 -37.09 1.18 34.42
N GLN A 248 -36.09 2.02 34.67
CA GLN A 248 -36.02 2.85 35.86
C GLN A 248 -37.14 3.92 35.91
N ASP A 249 -37.72 4.14 37.09
CA ASP A 249 -38.73 5.17 37.28
C ASP A 249 -38.11 6.57 37.30
N LEU A 250 -38.15 7.23 36.13
CA LEU A 250 -37.65 8.60 35.97
C LEU A 250 -38.45 9.63 36.77
N GLY A 251 -39.70 9.36 37.13
CA GLY A 251 -40.49 10.24 37.98
C GLY A 251 -39.88 10.37 39.37
N THR A 252 -39.39 9.26 39.91
CA THR A 252 -38.73 9.21 41.23
C THR A 252 -37.24 9.55 41.16
N LEU A 253 -36.54 9.13 40.11
CA LEU A 253 -35.08 9.27 39.97
C LEU A 253 -34.64 10.55 39.25
N GLY A 254 -35.59 11.30 38.66
CA GLY A 254 -35.37 12.52 37.89
C GLY A 254 -34.99 12.25 36.44
N VAL A 255 -35.39 13.15 35.54
CA VAL A 255 -35.17 13.02 34.09
C VAL A 255 -33.69 12.86 33.69
N LEU A 256 -32.77 13.45 34.46
CA LEU A 256 -31.34 13.33 34.21
C LEU A 256 -30.80 11.92 34.47
N SER A 257 -31.51 11.07 35.22
CA SER A 257 -31.11 9.68 35.42
C SER A 257 -31.18 8.84 34.15
N GLY A 258 -31.93 9.29 33.13
CA GLY A 258 -31.97 8.65 31.81
C GLY A 258 -30.71 8.90 30.97
N LEU A 259 -29.94 9.95 31.27
CA LEU A 259 -28.79 10.38 30.46
C LEU A 259 -27.58 9.48 30.70
N THR A 260 -27.01 8.91 29.64
CA THR A 260 -25.80 8.08 29.67
C THR A 260 -24.73 8.69 28.79
N ALA A 261 -23.47 8.45 29.11
CA ALA A 261 -22.35 8.95 28.32
C ALA A 261 -21.17 7.99 28.36
N GLY A 262 -20.28 8.11 27.39
CA GLY A 262 -19.07 7.28 27.36
C GLY A 262 -18.05 7.70 26.33
N LEU A 263 -16.87 7.11 26.48
CA LEU A 263 -15.72 7.30 25.60
C LEU A 263 -15.18 5.94 25.16
N GLY A 264 -14.64 5.88 23.95
CA GLY A 264 -13.95 4.71 23.41
C GLY A 264 -12.63 5.11 22.78
N VAL A 265 -11.58 4.37 23.05
CA VAL A 265 -10.26 4.55 22.44
C VAL A 265 -9.88 3.26 21.71
N ASN A 266 -9.59 3.36 20.41
CA ASN A 266 -9.21 2.24 19.56
C ASN A 266 -7.71 2.33 19.23
N VAL A 267 -6.95 1.28 19.53
CA VAL A 267 -5.53 1.15 19.21
C VAL A 267 -5.29 -0.19 18.54
N GLY A 268 -5.18 -0.16 17.21
CA GLY A 268 -5.06 -1.37 16.40
C GLY A 268 -6.27 -2.30 16.60
N PRO A 269 -6.07 -3.58 16.97
CA PRO A 269 -7.17 -4.52 17.19
C PRO A 269 -7.89 -4.33 18.53
N LEU A 270 -7.36 -3.51 19.45
CA LEU A 270 -7.88 -3.33 20.80
C LEU A 270 -8.72 -2.05 20.91
N SER A 271 -9.80 -2.12 21.67
CA SER A 271 -10.66 -0.99 22.01
C SER A 271 -10.90 -0.97 23.52
N LEU A 272 -10.63 0.17 24.17
CA LEU A 272 -11.00 0.43 25.55
C LEU A 272 -12.23 1.33 25.57
N ASP A 273 -13.31 0.86 26.18
CA ASP A 273 -14.56 1.61 26.32
C ASP A 273 -14.84 1.91 27.79
N TYR A 274 -15.34 3.11 28.06
CA TYR A 274 -15.81 3.53 29.37
C TYR A 274 -17.20 4.16 29.27
N ALA A 275 -18.09 3.81 30.19
CA ALA A 275 -19.45 4.35 30.24
C ALA A 275 -19.83 4.76 31.66
N ILE A 276 -20.63 5.82 31.76
CA ILE A 276 -21.31 6.26 32.97
C ILE A 276 -22.82 6.20 32.77
N THR A 277 -23.49 5.66 33.78
CA THR A 277 -24.93 5.43 33.76
C THR A 277 -25.51 5.84 35.12
N PRO A 278 -26.14 7.02 35.22
CA PRO A 278 -26.75 7.51 36.45
C PRO A 278 -28.03 6.73 36.81
N TYR A 279 -28.26 6.59 38.11
CA TYR A 279 -29.46 5.96 38.71
C TYR A 279 -30.08 6.88 39.78
N GLY A 280 -30.05 8.19 39.55
CA GLY A 280 -30.61 9.19 40.47
C GLY A 280 -29.98 9.11 41.86
N LYS A 281 -30.82 9.00 42.90
CA LYS A 281 -30.36 8.92 44.30
C LYS A 281 -29.58 7.64 44.64
N LEU A 282 -29.67 6.60 43.82
CA LEU A 282 -28.93 5.36 44.02
C LEU A 282 -27.44 5.53 43.69
N GLY A 283 -27.08 6.52 42.87
CA GLY A 283 -25.71 6.80 42.48
C GLY A 283 -25.46 6.62 40.98
N ILE A 284 -24.20 6.39 40.62
CA ILE A 284 -23.76 6.26 39.22
C ILE A 284 -23.09 4.90 39.07
N ALA A 285 -23.47 4.16 38.02
CA ALA A 285 -22.76 2.97 37.61
C ALA A 285 -21.62 3.35 36.65
N HIS A 286 -20.45 2.75 36.88
CA HIS A 286 -19.27 2.91 36.06
C HIS A 286 -18.97 1.60 35.37
N ARG A 287 -18.75 1.63 34.05
CA ARG A 287 -18.47 0.43 33.26
C ARG A 287 -17.21 0.62 32.46
N ILE A 288 -16.29 -0.33 32.53
CA ILE A 288 -15.07 -0.35 31.73
C ILE A 288 -15.00 -1.67 30.97
N GLY A 289 -14.66 -1.59 29.68
CA GLY A 289 -14.65 -2.73 28.79
C GLY A 289 -13.44 -2.73 27.88
N LEU A 290 -12.84 -3.90 27.71
CA LEU A 290 -11.81 -4.16 26.72
C LEU A 290 -12.44 -5.03 25.63
N ARG A 291 -12.42 -4.53 24.40
CA ARG A 291 -12.80 -5.30 23.21
C ARG A 291 -11.58 -5.54 22.35
N SER A 292 -11.55 -6.70 21.70
CA SER A 292 -10.55 -7.03 20.69
C SER A 292 -11.23 -7.57 19.45
N THR A 293 -10.78 -7.12 18.30
CA THR A 293 -11.22 -7.61 16.98
C THR A 293 -10.04 -8.15 16.22
N PHE A 294 -10.11 -9.41 15.82
CA PHE A 294 -9.09 -10.08 15.03
C PHE A 294 -9.68 -10.51 13.70
N ALA A 295 -8.99 -10.17 12.62
CA ALA A 295 -9.39 -10.63 11.30
C ALA A 295 -9.36 -12.17 11.24
N ARG A 296 -10.30 -12.75 10.51
CA ARG A 296 -10.26 -14.19 10.24
C ARG A 296 -9.06 -14.51 9.37
N LYS A 297 -8.26 -15.52 9.76
CA LYS A 297 -7.11 -15.95 8.97
C LYS A 297 -7.54 -16.27 7.53
N GLY A 298 -6.88 -15.68 6.53
CA GLY A 298 -7.22 -15.89 5.13
C GLY A 298 -8.53 -15.23 4.68
N SER A 299 -8.91 -14.10 5.28
CA SER A 299 -10.11 -13.32 4.88
C SER A 299 -9.80 -12.05 4.08
N GLY A 300 -8.53 -11.70 3.92
CA GLY A 300 -8.11 -10.50 3.20
C GLY A 300 -8.55 -10.51 1.74
N ARG A 301 -8.89 -9.33 1.22
CA ARG A 301 -9.27 -9.12 -0.17
C ARG A 301 -8.55 -7.90 -0.73
N VAL A 302 -7.99 -8.03 -1.92
CA VAL A 302 -7.36 -6.91 -2.64
C VAL A 302 -7.97 -6.83 -4.04
N ARG A 303 -8.56 -5.68 -4.35
CA ARG A 303 -8.95 -5.31 -5.71
C ARG A 303 -7.82 -4.52 -6.35
N ILE A 304 -7.19 -5.11 -7.36
CA ILE A 304 -6.19 -4.40 -8.17
C ILE A 304 -6.93 -3.78 -9.35
N LYS A 305 -6.77 -2.48 -9.55
CA LYS A 305 -7.28 -1.74 -10.70
C LYS A 305 -6.11 -1.21 -11.51
N VAL A 306 -6.00 -1.63 -12.76
CA VAL A 306 -4.96 -1.15 -13.67
C VAL A 306 -5.57 -0.13 -14.62
N VAL A 307 -4.99 1.06 -14.68
CA VAL A 307 -5.50 2.20 -15.43
C VAL A 307 -4.41 2.88 -16.25
N ASP A 308 -4.80 3.57 -17.30
CA ASP A 308 -3.91 4.49 -18.02
C ASP A 308 -3.67 5.73 -17.14
N ALA A 309 -2.41 6.07 -16.93
CA ALA A 309 -2.02 7.16 -16.02
C ALA A 309 -2.48 8.54 -16.46
N THR A 310 -2.81 8.73 -17.75
CA THR A 310 -3.22 10.04 -18.31
C THR A 310 -4.74 10.18 -18.32
N THR A 311 -5.44 9.14 -18.75
CA THR A 311 -6.89 9.16 -19.00
C THR A 311 -7.69 8.52 -17.88
N MET A 312 -7.04 7.83 -16.94
CA MET A 312 -7.65 7.02 -15.88
C MET A 312 -8.59 5.91 -16.40
N ARG A 313 -8.53 5.60 -17.70
CA ARG A 313 -9.34 4.53 -18.29
C ARG A 313 -8.78 3.16 -17.91
N PRO A 314 -9.63 2.15 -17.68
CA PRO A 314 -9.16 0.82 -17.33
C PRO A 314 -8.32 0.18 -18.44
N LEU A 315 -7.32 -0.61 -18.04
CA LEU A 315 -6.41 -1.30 -18.94
C LEU A 315 -6.39 -2.81 -18.66
N ALA A 316 -6.60 -3.61 -19.71
CA ALA A 316 -6.18 -5.01 -19.76
C ALA A 316 -4.65 -5.10 -19.66
N ALA A 317 -4.13 -5.75 -18.63
CA ALA A 317 -2.71 -5.86 -18.35
C ALA A 317 -2.41 -7.18 -17.63
N SER A 318 -1.16 -7.61 -17.78
CA SER A 318 -0.63 -8.74 -17.05
C SER A 318 -0.20 -8.29 -15.65
N VAL A 319 -0.67 -9.00 -14.63
CA VAL A 319 -0.41 -8.70 -13.22
C VAL A 319 0.21 -9.92 -12.56
N ALA A 320 1.43 -9.79 -12.07
CA ALA A 320 2.10 -10.80 -11.26
C ALA A 320 2.17 -10.31 -9.81
N THR A 321 1.92 -11.21 -8.86
CA THR A 321 1.96 -10.91 -7.43
C THR A 321 3.01 -11.73 -6.71
N THR A 322 3.56 -11.23 -5.60
CA THR A 322 4.40 -11.96 -4.65
C THR A 322 4.17 -11.45 -3.21
N GLY A 323 4.78 -12.10 -2.22
CA GLY A 323 4.56 -11.84 -0.80
C GLY A 323 3.43 -12.71 -0.25
N VAL A 324 2.28 -12.11 0.11
CA VAL A 324 1.10 -12.82 0.63
C VAL A 324 0.60 -13.94 -0.30
N ILE A 325 0.67 -13.72 -1.61
CA ILE A 325 0.36 -14.73 -2.63
C ILE A 325 1.29 -14.53 -3.83
N SER A 326 1.76 -15.63 -4.41
CA SER A 326 2.58 -15.61 -5.62
C SER A 326 1.80 -16.23 -6.78
N ARG A 327 1.23 -15.39 -7.65
CA ARG A 327 0.41 -15.84 -8.80
C ARG A 327 0.31 -14.75 -9.88
N ASN A 328 0.09 -15.19 -11.12
CA ASN A 328 -0.14 -14.33 -12.28
C ASN A 328 -1.64 -14.24 -12.62
N TYR A 329 -2.05 -13.08 -13.10
CA TYR A 329 -3.42 -12.69 -13.41
C TYR A 329 -3.45 -11.82 -14.66
N GLU A 330 -4.65 -11.70 -15.25
CA GLU A 330 -4.95 -10.77 -16.34
C GLU A 330 -6.19 -9.97 -15.95
N THR A 331 -6.16 -8.65 -16.13
CA THR A 331 -7.25 -7.76 -15.67
C THR A 331 -8.42 -7.62 -16.66
N GLY A 332 -8.27 -8.10 -17.90
CA GLY A 332 -9.30 -8.01 -18.94
C GLY A 332 -9.75 -6.56 -19.25
N ILE A 333 -10.91 -6.42 -19.90
CA ILE A 333 -11.41 -5.10 -20.37
C ILE A 333 -11.83 -4.14 -19.24
N THR A 334 -12.17 -4.67 -18.06
CA THR A 334 -12.54 -3.85 -16.90
C THR A 334 -11.33 -3.29 -16.17
N GLY A 335 -10.12 -3.78 -16.49
CA GLY A 335 -8.88 -3.39 -15.82
C GLY A 335 -8.86 -3.79 -14.34
N GLU A 336 -9.66 -4.76 -13.92
CA GLU A 336 -9.74 -5.16 -12.50
C GLU A 336 -9.45 -6.64 -12.29
N VAL A 337 -8.77 -6.96 -11.18
CA VAL A 337 -8.72 -8.31 -10.63
C VAL A 337 -8.97 -8.28 -9.13
N LEU A 338 -9.87 -9.13 -8.64
CA LEU A 338 -10.14 -9.27 -7.20
C LEU A 338 -9.45 -10.52 -6.66
N LEU A 339 -8.43 -10.31 -5.83
CA LEU A 339 -7.82 -11.35 -5.03
C LEU A 339 -8.63 -11.52 -3.74
N THR A 340 -8.88 -12.78 -3.38
CA THR A 340 -9.63 -13.13 -2.17
C THR A 340 -8.90 -14.20 -1.38
N ARG A 341 -9.31 -14.37 -0.13
CA ARG A 341 -8.76 -15.36 0.80
C ARG A 341 -7.28 -15.16 1.14
N LEU A 342 -6.85 -13.90 1.17
CA LEU A 342 -5.47 -13.53 1.43
C LEU A 342 -5.17 -13.55 2.92
N GLN A 343 -3.96 -13.99 3.27
CA GLN A 343 -3.41 -13.81 4.61
C GLN A 343 -3.06 -12.33 4.83
N SER A 344 -2.92 -11.92 6.08
CA SER A 344 -2.40 -10.58 6.36
C SER A 344 -0.91 -10.50 6.05
N GLY A 345 -0.46 -9.38 5.49
CA GLY A 345 0.94 -9.13 5.14
C GLY A 345 1.10 -8.35 3.83
N ASP A 346 2.33 -8.17 3.36
CA ASP A 346 2.58 -7.34 2.18
C ASP A 346 2.38 -8.10 0.86
N LEU A 347 1.60 -7.52 -0.03
CA LEU A 347 1.38 -7.98 -1.39
C LEU A 347 2.10 -7.03 -2.35
N VAL A 348 3.12 -7.54 -3.04
CA VAL A 348 3.84 -6.78 -4.09
C VAL A 348 3.24 -7.14 -5.45
N ILE A 349 2.97 -6.12 -6.26
CA ILE A 349 2.21 -6.19 -7.50
C ILE A 349 3.10 -5.68 -8.65
N TYR A 350 3.44 -6.56 -9.57
CA TYR A 350 4.15 -6.24 -10.82
C TYR A 350 3.13 -6.19 -11.95
N THR A 351 3.05 -5.07 -12.66
CA THR A 351 2.07 -4.87 -13.73
C THR A 351 2.77 -4.48 -15.02
N SER A 352 2.39 -5.12 -16.13
CA SER A 352 2.95 -4.84 -17.45
C SER A 352 1.92 -4.93 -18.55
N ARG A 353 2.11 -4.12 -19.60
CA ARG A 353 1.29 -4.10 -20.81
C ARG A 353 2.13 -3.61 -21.99
N THR A 354 1.91 -4.20 -23.17
CA THR A 354 2.53 -3.72 -24.43
C THR A 354 2.22 -2.24 -24.66
N ASN A 355 3.23 -1.47 -25.07
CA ASN A 355 3.18 -0.01 -25.28
C ASN A 355 2.95 0.82 -24.00
N TYR A 356 3.29 0.28 -22.82
CA TYR A 356 3.30 0.99 -21.55
C TYR A 356 4.59 0.67 -20.79
N LEU A 357 5.03 1.58 -19.92
CA LEU A 357 6.10 1.31 -18.98
C LEU A 357 5.59 0.37 -17.86
N PRO A 358 6.34 -0.68 -17.49
CA PRO A 358 5.94 -1.56 -16.40
C PRO A 358 5.97 -0.81 -15.06
N SER A 359 5.13 -1.25 -14.12
CA SER A 359 5.03 -0.65 -12.78
C SER A 359 5.10 -1.72 -11.70
N VAL A 360 5.67 -1.35 -10.56
CA VAL A 360 5.71 -2.18 -9.35
C VAL A 360 5.14 -1.36 -8.21
N ASP A 361 4.18 -1.95 -7.49
CA ASP A 361 3.52 -1.34 -6.35
C ASP A 361 3.34 -2.36 -5.23
N SER A 362 2.93 -1.91 -4.05
CA SER A 362 2.70 -2.78 -2.90
C SER A 362 1.50 -2.34 -2.07
N VAL A 363 0.78 -3.31 -1.52
CA VAL A 363 -0.33 -3.07 -0.60
C VAL A 363 -0.22 -4.00 0.60
N SER A 364 -0.37 -3.45 1.81
CA SER A 364 -0.33 -4.26 3.04
C SER A 364 -1.72 -4.82 3.33
N VAL A 365 -1.89 -6.11 3.07
CA VAL A 365 -3.17 -6.80 3.21
C VAL A 365 -3.56 -6.86 4.69
N GLU A 366 -4.53 -6.03 5.07
CA GLU A 366 -5.34 -6.22 6.27
C GLU A 366 -6.36 -7.35 6.05
N GLY A 367 -6.51 -8.24 7.03
CA GLY A 367 -7.58 -9.25 6.99
C GLY A 367 -8.97 -8.59 7.15
N ASP A 368 -10.04 -9.29 6.77
CA ASP A 368 -11.47 -8.88 6.80
C ASP A 368 -11.92 -7.65 5.96
N ARG A 369 -11.01 -6.75 5.58
CA ARG A 369 -11.30 -5.62 4.68
C ARG A 369 -10.96 -5.89 3.21
N GLU A 370 -11.72 -5.26 2.31
CA GLU A 370 -11.34 -5.13 0.90
C GLU A 370 -10.49 -3.87 0.73
N GLN A 371 -9.27 -4.03 0.24
CA GLN A 371 -8.39 -2.92 -0.11
C GLN A 371 -8.33 -2.77 -1.61
N THR A 372 -8.10 -1.54 -2.08
CA THR A 372 -7.97 -1.26 -3.51
C THR A 372 -6.58 -0.74 -3.80
N ALA A 373 -5.86 -1.42 -4.70
CA ALA A 373 -4.59 -0.95 -5.25
C ALA A 373 -4.84 -0.42 -6.67
N ILE A 374 -4.52 0.84 -6.93
CA ILE A 374 -4.69 1.46 -8.25
C ILE A 374 -3.32 1.58 -8.91
N ILE A 375 -3.06 0.75 -9.91
CA ILE A 375 -1.81 0.73 -10.65
C ILE A 375 -1.98 1.54 -11.93
N ALA A 376 -1.38 2.73 -11.96
CA ALA A 376 -1.37 3.57 -13.14
C ALA A 376 -0.17 3.23 -14.04
N LEU A 377 -0.44 2.79 -15.27
CA LEU A 377 0.59 2.57 -16.28
C LEU A 377 0.70 3.79 -17.18
N SER A 378 1.93 4.26 -17.42
CA SER A 378 2.20 5.39 -18.31
C SER A 378 2.58 4.90 -19.71
N PRO A 379 1.98 5.45 -20.79
CA PRO A 379 2.49 5.19 -22.13
C PRO A 379 3.91 5.77 -22.26
N PRO A 380 4.79 5.15 -23.05
CA PRO A 380 6.10 5.72 -23.33
C PRO A 380 5.91 7.03 -24.09
N ALA A 381 6.63 8.06 -23.66
CA ALA A 381 6.76 9.26 -24.47
C ALA A 381 7.79 9.03 -25.58
N TYR A 382 7.70 9.78 -26.67
CA TYR A 382 8.55 9.58 -27.85
C TYR A 382 9.37 10.83 -28.18
N GLY A 383 10.60 10.62 -28.65
CA GLY A 383 11.44 11.63 -29.26
C GLY A 383 11.86 11.22 -30.69
N ALA A 384 12.78 11.98 -31.26
CA ALA A 384 13.41 11.63 -32.53
C ALA A 384 14.92 11.85 -32.45
N VAL A 385 15.67 11.09 -33.24
CA VAL A 385 17.11 11.29 -33.41
C VAL A 385 17.39 11.52 -34.89
N THR A 386 18.11 12.58 -35.21
CA THR A 386 18.55 12.88 -36.57
C THR A 386 20.04 13.12 -36.59
N GLY A 387 20.68 12.90 -37.73
CA GLY A 387 22.08 13.28 -37.88
C GLY A 387 22.61 12.92 -39.24
N VAL A 388 23.91 13.09 -39.39
CA VAL A 388 24.64 12.69 -40.59
C VAL A 388 25.73 11.68 -40.25
N VAL A 389 25.94 10.73 -41.16
CA VAL A 389 27.13 9.90 -41.23
C VAL A 389 28.07 10.55 -42.25
N ALA A 390 29.30 10.86 -41.84
CA ALA A 390 30.27 11.55 -42.67
C ALA A 390 31.68 10.99 -42.48
N ASP A 391 32.55 11.17 -43.47
CA ASP A 391 33.96 10.83 -43.38
C ASP A 391 34.67 11.83 -42.43
N ALA A 392 35.37 11.34 -41.41
CA ALA A 392 35.99 12.17 -40.38
C ALA A 392 37.13 13.08 -40.90
N GLY A 393 37.82 12.65 -41.97
CA GLY A 393 38.90 13.40 -42.58
C GLY A 393 38.39 14.55 -43.43
N THR A 394 37.50 14.23 -44.38
CA THR A 394 37.01 15.15 -45.41
C THR A 394 35.76 15.91 -45.02
N ARG A 395 35.03 15.47 -43.98
CA ARG A 395 33.69 15.95 -43.59
C ARG A 395 32.62 15.78 -44.67
N LYS A 396 32.91 15.06 -45.75
CA LYS A 396 31.92 14.77 -46.78
C LYS A 396 30.92 13.75 -46.25
N PRO A 397 29.61 13.92 -46.52
CA PRO A 397 28.62 12.92 -46.16
C PRO A 397 28.92 11.59 -46.83
N ILE A 398 28.65 10.50 -46.11
CA ILE A 398 28.78 9.13 -46.61
C ILE A 398 27.51 8.37 -46.23
N GLY A 399 27.11 7.41 -47.07
CA GLY A 399 26.05 6.46 -46.69
C GLY A 399 26.47 5.56 -45.53
N GLY A 400 25.64 4.60 -45.17
CA GLY A 400 25.96 3.65 -44.10
C GLY A 400 24.72 3.16 -43.37
N ASN A 401 24.91 2.58 -42.19
CA ASN A 401 23.84 2.07 -41.34
C ASN A 401 24.03 2.55 -39.90
N VAL A 402 22.93 2.94 -39.26
CA VAL A 402 22.87 3.33 -37.85
C VAL A 402 21.93 2.35 -37.13
N ALA A 403 22.52 1.41 -36.39
CA ALA A 403 21.82 0.49 -35.50
C ALA A 403 21.66 1.10 -34.11
N TYR A 404 20.56 0.78 -33.42
CA TYR A 404 20.28 1.27 -32.06
C TYR A 404 19.60 0.21 -31.20
N ARG A 405 19.92 0.19 -29.90
CA ARG A 405 19.40 -0.75 -28.91
C ARG A 405 19.08 -0.04 -27.59
N GLY A 406 17.84 -0.17 -27.13
CA GLY A 406 17.33 0.37 -25.87
C GLY A 406 16.00 -0.29 -25.52
N LEU A 407 14.95 0.51 -25.24
CA LEU A 407 13.57 0.01 -25.10
C LEU A 407 13.04 -0.70 -26.36
N VAL A 408 13.58 -0.32 -27.52
CA VAL A 408 13.39 -0.99 -28.81
C VAL A 408 14.75 -1.18 -29.47
N GLN A 409 14.85 -2.13 -30.40
CA GLN A 409 16.07 -2.38 -31.16
C GLN A 409 15.76 -2.45 -32.65
N SER A 410 16.49 -1.69 -33.46
CA SER A 410 16.37 -1.70 -34.92
C SER A 410 17.57 -0.98 -35.57
N SER A 411 17.49 -0.69 -36.87
CA SER A 411 18.52 0.04 -37.61
C SER A 411 17.91 0.90 -38.72
N THR A 412 18.67 1.88 -39.21
CA THR A 412 18.27 2.73 -40.32
C THR A 412 19.45 3.00 -41.26
N THR A 413 19.19 3.07 -42.56
CA THR A 413 20.20 3.39 -43.56
C THR A 413 20.37 4.90 -43.68
N ALA A 414 21.60 5.38 -43.63
CA ALA A 414 21.94 6.77 -43.93
C ALA A 414 21.93 7.01 -45.44
N ASP A 415 21.41 8.16 -45.88
CA ASP A 415 21.34 8.53 -47.30
C ASP A 415 22.73 8.53 -47.96
N ALA A 416 22.85 7.95 -49.15
CA ALA A 416 24.15 7.76 -49.80
C ALA A 416 24.81 9.08 -50.27
N LEU A 417 24.01 10.11 -50.55
CA LEU A 417 24.49 11.40 -51.07
C LEU A 417 24.60 12.45 -49.95
N LEU A 418 23.63 12.45 -49.03
CA LEU A 418 23.49 13.45 -47.97
C LEU A 418 24.01 12.96 -46.62
N GLY A 419 24.27 11.66 -46.47
CA GLY A 419 24.67 11.02 -45.20
C GLY A 419 23.61 11.08 -44.11
N SER A 420 22.47 11.70 -44.37
CA SER A 420 21.44 11.98 -43.36
C SER A 420 20.68 10.72 -42.98
N TYR A 421 20.38 10.59 -41.69
CA TYR A 421 19.50 9.56 -41.16
C TYR A 421 18.50 10.16 -40.17
N ALA A 422 17.35 9.48 -39.97
CA ALA A 422 16.32 9.92 -39.04
C ALA A 422 15.62 8.74 -38.37
N LEU A 423 15.71 8.68 -37.05
CA LEU A 423 14.95 7.79 -36.18
C LEU A 423 13.74 8.56 -35.65
N ARG A 424 12.54 8.23 -36.13
CA ARG A 424 11.29 8.88 -35.73
C ARG A 424 10.53 7.99 -34.75
N ASN A 425 9.77 8.60 -33.86
CA ASN A 425 8.94 7.89 -32.87
C ASN A 425 9.76 6.90 -32.02
N LEU A 426 10.94 7.33 -31.57
CA LEU A 426 11.79 6.53 -30.71
C LEU A 426 11.35 6.74 -29.26
N PRO A 427 10.97 5.70 -28.49
CA PRO A 427 10.62 5.85 -27.08
C PRO A 427 11.71 6.61 -26.31
N ALA A 428 11.31 7.49 -25.40
CA ALA A 428 12.24 8.22 -24.57
C ALA A 428 12.99 7.24 -23.64
N GLY A 429 14.31 7.36 -23.59
CA GLY A 429 15.17 6.41 -22.90
C GLY A 429 16.62 6.51 -23.36
N GLU A 430 17.49 5.69 -22.78
CA GLU A 430 18.87 5.57 -23.23
C GLU A 430 19.01 4.49 -24.31
N TYR A 431 19.78 4.80 -25.35
CA TYR A 431 20.04 3.93 -26.48
C TYR A 431 21.54 3.82 -26.72
N GLU A 432 22.01 2.59 -26.87
CA GLU A 432 23.32 2.32 -27.48
C GLU A 432 23.15 2.37 -29.00
N MET A 433 23.93 3.22 -29.67
CA MET A 433 23.91 3.41 -31.12
C MET A 433 25.24 2.98 -31.73
N THR A 434 25.19 2.32 -32.89
CA THR A 434 26.35 1.90 -33.67
C THR A 434 26.18 2.37 -35.11
N ALA A 435 27.11 3.18 -35.61
CA ALA A 435 27.16 3.62 -37.00
C ALA A 435 28.26 2.89 -37.78
N THR A 436 27.93 2.38 -38.96
CA THR A 436 28.84 1.71 -39.89
C THR A 436 28.83 2.44 -41.23
N GLY A 437 29.97 2.49 -41.92
CA GLY A 437 30.09 3.13 -43.23
C GLY A 437 29.45 2.32 -44.36
N PRO A 438 29.54 2.80 -45.62
CA PRO A 438 28.99 2.12 -46.78
C PRO A 438 29.84 0.93 -47.26
N SER A 439 31.07 0.80 -46.75
CA SER A 439 32.00 -0.31 -47.01
C SER A 439 32.79 -0.62 -45.74
N ASP A 440 33.40 -1.80 -45.70
CA ASP A 440 34.26 -2.28 -44.60
C ASP A 440 35.57 -1.48 -44.46
N GLU A 441 35.80 -0.48 -45.32
CA GLU A 441 36.93 0.44 -45.16
C GLU A 441 36.74 1.39 -43.98
N TYR A 442 35.52 1.58 -43.45
CA TYR A 442 35.25 2.49 -42.33
C TYR A 442 35.12 1.75 -41.00
N VAL A 443 35.76 2.29 -39.97
CA VAL A 443 35.65 1.80 -38.60
C VAL A 443 34.28 2.17 -38.02
N ALA A 444 33.58 1.20 -37.44
CA ALA A 444 32.30 1.42 -36.80
C ALA A 444 32.43 2.27 -35.53
N GLN A 445 31.53 3.24 -35.35
CA GLN A 445 31.50 4.10 -34.17
C GLN A 445 30.33 3.74 -33.25
N LYS A 446 30.59 3.63 -31.94
CA LYS A 446 29.57 3.35 -30.92
C LYS A 446 29.41 4.50 -29.94
N CYS A 447 28.18 4.77 -29.49
CA CYS A 447 27.91 5.73 -28.41
C CYS A 447 26.60 5.43 -27.69
N THR A 448 26.45 5.97 -26.48
CA THR A 448 25.16 6.03 -25.77
C THR A 448 24.51 7.39 -25.98
N LEU A 449 23.20 7.40 -26.26
CA LEU A 449 22.40 8.60 -26.47
C LEU A 449 21.11 8.54 -25.65
N LYS A 450 20.81 9.61 -24.93
CA LYS A 450 19.51 9.77 -24.25
C LYS A 450 18.50 10.48 -25.17
N VAL A 451 17.37 9.83 -25.39
CA VAL A 451 16.24 10.35 -26.18
C VAL A 451 15.25 10.99 -25.23
N GLU A 452 14.97 12.28 -25.42
CA GLU A 452 14.03 13.03 -24.58
C GLU A 452 12.63 13.10 -25.22
N PRO A 453 11.55 13.09 -24.42
CA PRO A 453 10.18 13.26 -24.89
C PRO A 453 10.00 14.54 -25.72
N GLY A 454 9.37 14.43 -26.88
CA GLY A 454 9.00 15.57 -27.75
C GLY A 454 10.18 16.32 -28.36
N ARG A 455 11.42 15.90 -28.12
CA ARG A 455 12.62 16.54 -28.66
C ARG A 455 13.18 15.77 -29.85
N VAL A 456 13.77 16.53 -30.77
CA VAL A 456 14.63 16.01 -31.82
C VAL A 456 16.08 16.19 -31.35
N THR A 457 16.75 15.09 -31.06
CA THR A 457 18.16 15.08 -30.66
C THR A 457 19.02 14.92 -31.91
N ASN A 458 19.98 15.82 -32.11
CA ASN A 458 20.95 15.67 -33.19
C ASN A 458 22.13 14.78 -32.72
N LYS A 459 22.49 13.78 -33.53
CA LYS A 459 23.69 12.96 -33.31
C LYS A 459 24.40 12.68 -34.63
N ASP A 460 25.55 13.31 -34.84
CA ASP A 460 26.38 13.02 -36.01
C ASP A 460 27.41 11.91 -35.71
N PHE A 461 27.72 11.13 -36.74
CA PHE A 461 28.76 10.10 -36.73
C PHE A 461 29.83 10.45 -37.76
N TYR A 462 31.08 10.56 -37.30
CA TYR A 462 32.23 10.86 -38.14
C TYR A 462 33.14 9.63 -38.18
N LEU A 463 33.00 8.83 -39.23
CA LEU A 463 33.68 7.55 -39.36
C LEU A 463 35.07 7.74 -39.98
N VAL A 464 36.06 7.04 -39.44
CA VAL A 464 37.45 7.01 -39.93
C VAL A 464 37.67 5.79 -40.81
N ARG A 465 38.61 5.86 -41.76
CA ARG A 465 38.98 4.71 -42.60
C ARG A 465 40.10 3.87 -41.99
N HIS A 466 40.09 2.57 -42.23
CA HIS A 466 41.20 1.68 -41.95
C HIS A 466 42.46 2.13 -42.71
N HIS A 467 43.62 2.11 -42.05
CA HIS A 467 44.92 2.51 -42.63
C HIS A 467 44.98 3.96 -43.13
N GLN A 468 44.08 4.83 -42.67
CA GLN A 468 44.12 6.24 -43.00
C GLN A 468 45.33 6.90 -42.35
N THR A 469 46.17 7.54 -43.17
CA THR A 469 47.23 8.43 -42.70
C THR A 469 46.72 9.86 -42.74
N ILE A 470 46.57 10.48 -41.57
CA ILE A 470 46.21 11.89 -41.42
C ILE A 470 47.51 12.64 -41.13
N VAL A 471 47.97 13.43 -42.11
CA VAL A 471 49.11 14.32 -41.88
C VAL A 471 48.65 15.48 -40.98
N LEU A 472 49.25 15.62 -39.79
CA LEU A 472 48.96 16.73 -38.88
C LEU A 472 49.67 17.99 -39.38
N ARG A 473 49.14 18.57 -40.46
CA ARG A 473 49.69 19.78 -41.08
C ARG A 473 49.62 20.95 -40.10
N GLY A 474 50.73 21.66 -39.93
CA GLY A 474 50.83 22.84 -39.08
C GLY A 474 51.63 22.64 -37.79
N ILE A 475 52.09 21.43 -37.47
CA ILE A 475 53.01 21.17 -36.36
C ILE A 475 54.46 21.39 -36.85
N ASN A 476 54.91 22.64 -36.81
CA ASN A 476 56.26 23.02 -37.25
C ASN A 476 57.20 23.12 -36.05
N PHE A 477 57.93 22.06 -35.76
CA PHE A 477 58.97 22.10 -34.73
C PHE A 477 60.13 23.03 -35.11
N GLU A 478 60.65 23.78 -34.14
CA GLU A 478 61.90 24.52 -34.31
C GLU A 478 63.06 23.56 -34.65
N THR A 479 64.07 24.07 -35.35
CA THR A 479 65.25 23.28 -35.72
C THR A 479 65.94 22.74 -34.48
N GLY A 480 66.15 21.42 -34.43
CA GLY A 480 66.80 20.75 -33.30
C GLY A 480 65.95 20.63 -32.03
N LYS A 481 64.65 20.95 -32.05
CA LYS A 481 63.75 20.82 -30.90
C LYS A 481 62.57 19.87 -31.14
N ALA A 482 62.04 19.33 -30.05
CA ALA A 482 60.85 18.47 -30.01
C ALA A 482 59.66 19.07 -29.21
N ASP A 483 59.78 20.31 -28.73
CA ASP A 483 58.72 20.97 -27.97
C ASP A 483 57.48 21.27 -28.81
N LEU A 484 56.30 20.98 -28.27
CA LEU A 484 55.01 21.37 -28.85
C LEU A 484 54.67 22.80 -28.41
N LEU A 485 54.55 23.70 -29.38
CA LEU A 485 54.14 25.08 -29.15
C LEU A 485 52.61 25.15 -28.98
N PRO A 486 52.08 26.05 -28.12
CA PRO A 486 50.63 26.21 -27.90
C PRO A 486 49.81 26.45 -29.17
N GLN A 487 50.41 27.04 -30.20
CA GLN A 487 49.78 27.25 -31.50
C GLN A 487 49.37 25.95 -32.23
N PHE A 488 49.92 24.79 -31.82
CA PHE A 488 49.59 23.47 -32.37
C PHE A 488 48.37 22.82 -31.72
N ASP A 489 47.85 23.39 -30.62
CA ASP A 489 46.75 22.81 -29.84
C ASP A 489 45.52 22.53 -30.69
N SER A 490 45.19 23.39 -31.65
CA SER A 490 44.03 23.21 -32.53
C SER A 490 44.15 21.97 -33.45
N VAL A 491 45.36 21.66 -33.93
CA VAL A 491 45.62 20.50 -34.79
C VAL A 491 45.64 19.23 -33.95
N LEU A 492 46.30 19.27 -32.78
CA LEU A 492 46.37 18.16 -31.84
C LEU A 492 45.00 17.84 -31.21
N ALA A 493 44.17 18.87 -30.98
CA ALA A 493 42.81 18.72 -30.49
C ALA A 493 41.94 17.90 -31.45
N ARG A 494 42.15 18.07 -32.77
CA ARG A 494 41.44 17.26 -33.77
C ARG A 494 41.83 15.79 -33.67
N ALA A 495 43.11 15.49 -33.48
CA ALA A 495 43.59 14.12 -33.29
C ALA A 495 43.05 13.50 -31.99
N GLY A 496 43.06 14.27 -30.89
CA GLY A 496 42.49 13.87 -29.61
C GLY A 496 41.00 13.57 -29.69
N GLU A 497 40.22 14.41 -30.37
CA GLU A 497 38.78 14.22 -30.54
C GLU A 497 38.47 12.95 -31.36
N ILE A 498 39.25 12.65 -32.41
CA ILE A 498 39.10 11.42 -33.20
C ILE A 498 39.32 10.18 -32.31
N LEU A 499 40.36 10.18 -31.47
CA LEU A 499 40.69 9.06 -30.58
C LEU A 499 39.67 8.88 -29.45
N ARG A 500 39.13 9.99 -28.94
CA ARG A 500 38.10 10.00 -27.89
C ARG A 500 36.76 9.47 -28.39
N THR A 501 36.38 9.88 -29.60
CA THR A 501 35.11 9.50 -30.21
C THR A 501 35.13 8.11 -30.85
N ASN A 502 36.32 7.52 -31.03
CA ASN A 502 36.52 6.18 -31.55
C ASN A 502 37.41 5.38 -30.58
N PRO A 503 36.89 4.88 -29.45
CA PRO A 503 37.72 4.24 -28.42
C PRO A 503 38.40 2.94 -28.89
N GLY A 504 37.90 2.32 -29.96
CA GLY A 504 38.45 1.08 -30.51
C GLY A 504 39.67 1.27 -31.41
N ILE A 505 39.99 2.46 -31.92
CA ILE A 505 41.11 2.58 -32.86
C ILE A 505 42.47 2.65 -32.15
N THR A 506 43.48 2.02 -32.75
CA THR A 506 44.91 2.19 -32.43
C THR A 506 45.60 3.02 -33.50
N VAL A 507 46.60 3.79 -33.10
CA VAL A 507 47.27 4.78 -33.95
C VAL A 507 48.77 4.75 -33.77
N GLU A 508 49.49 4.83 -34.89
CA GLU A 508 50.91 5.14 -34.95
C GLU A 508 51.13 6.64 -35.23
N LEU A 509 51.92 7.27 -34.38
CA LEU A 509 52.42 8.64 -34.51
C LEU A 509 53.81 8.56 -35.16
N ALA A 510 53.88 8.88 -36.45
CA ALA A 510 55.11 8.79 -37.23
C ALA A 510 55.79 10.16 -37.35
N GLY A 511 56.99 10.30 -36.78
CA GLY A 511 57.79 11.53 -36.82
C GLY A 511 58.80 11.52 -37.97
N HIS A 512 58.91 12.64 -38.70
CA HIS A 512 59.84 12.80 -39.82
C HIS A 512 60.67 14.10 -39.70
N THR A 513 61.92 14.05 -40.20
CA THR A 513 62.83 15.20 -40.29
C THR A 513 63.13 15.55 -41.76
N ASP A 514 63.80 16.69 -41.97
CA ASP A 514 64.45 16.99 -43.25
C ASP A 514 65.86 16.36 -43.29
N PRO A 515 66.56 16.33 -44.45
CA PRO A 515 67.78 15.55 -44.62
C PRO A 515 69.02 16.26 -44.08
N ARG A 516 68.87 17.48 -43.53
CA ARG A 516 70.00 18.14 -42.88
C ARG A 516 70.33 17.34 -41.63
N GLU A 517 71.53 16.79 -41.59
CA GLU A 517 72.00 16.07 -40.41
C GLU A 517 72.05 17.01 -39.22
N ILE A 518 71.56 16.53 -38.08
CA ILE A 518 71.72 17.17 -36.79
C ILE A 518 72.66 16.31 -35.95
N ALA A 519 73.47 16.97 -35.13
CA ALA A 519 74.26 16.33 -34.10
C ALA A 519 74.32 17.32 -32.92
N THR A 520 73.32 17.24 -32.05
CA THR A 520 73.20 18.09 -30.86
C THR A 520 73.43 17.25 -29.61
N ALA A 521 73.72 17.89 -28.48
CA ALA A 521 73.87 17.17 -27.21
C ALA A 521 72.57 16.47 -26.76
N GLU A 522 71.41 17.00 -27.17
CA GLU A 522 70.09 16.47 -26.85
C GLU A 522 69.61 15.42 -27.87
N PHE A 523 69.87 15.65 -29.16
CA PHE A 523 69.54 14.73 -30.26
C PHE A 523 70.79 14.42 -31.10
N PRO A 524 71.43 13.25 -30.87
CA PRO A 524 72.65 12.84 -31.57
C PRO A 524 72.48 12.61 -33.09
N SER A 525 71.27 12.28 -33.55
CA SER A 525 70.95 12.16 -34.97
C SER A 525 69.48 12.51 -35.26
N ASN A 526 69.13 12.55 -36.55
CA ASN A 526 67.75 12.74 -36.99
C ASN A 526 66.80 11.62 -36.53
N TRP A 527 67.31 10.43 -36.20
CA TRP A 527 66.50 9.35 -35.63
C TRP A 527 65.97 9.74 -34.25
N GLU A 528 66.83 10.18 -33.33
CA GLU A 528 66.41 10.58 -31.98
C GLU A 528 65.48 11.80 -32.01
N LEU A 529 65.74 12.79 -32.87
CA LEU A 529 64.83 13.95 -32.99
C LEU A 529 63.44 13.56 -33.52
N SER A 530 63.39 12.70 -34.54
CA SER A 530 62.11 12.25 -35.10
C SER A 530 61.30 11.42 -34.12
N GLN A 531 61.96 10.56 -33.33
CA GLN A 531 61.35 9.79 -32.25
C GLN A 531 60.82 10.69 -31.14
N ALA A 532 61.66 11.63 -30.66
CA ALA A 532 61.28 12.57 -29.60
C ALA A 532 60.05 13.42 -29.97
N ARG A 533 59.94 13.84 -31.24
CA ARG A 533 58.77 14.56 -31.75
C ARG A 533 57.50 13.70 -31.75
N ALA A 534 57.60 12.43 -32.14
CA ALA A 534 56.48 11.51 -32.08
C ALA A 534 56.05 11.24 -30.63
N ASP A 535 57.00 11.09 -29.71
CA ASP A 535 56.75 10.92 -28.28
C ASP A 535 56.14 12.17 -27.63
N ALA A 536 56.54 13.38 -28.03
CA ALA A 536 55.93 14.61 -27.55
C ALA A 536 54.44 14.69 -27.89
N VAL A 537 54.06 14.28 -29.12
CA VAL A 537 52.65 14.20 -29.53
C VAL A 537 51.90 13.11 -28.76
N ARG A 538 52.53 11.95 -28.54
CA ARG A 538 51.95 10.87 -27.73
C ARG A 538 51.67 11.35 -26.30
N GLN A 539 52.64 11.99 -25.68
CA GLN A 539 52.54 12.52 -24.33
C GLN A 539 51.44 13.57 -24.23
N TYR A 540 51.33 14.47 -25.21
CA TYR A 540 50.24 15.46 -25.26
C TYR A 540 48.86 14.78 -25.31
N LEU A 541 48.67 13.76 -26.17
CA LEU A 541 47.39 13.06 -26.31
C LEU A 541 47.03 12.25 -25.05
N THR A 542 48.01 11.64 -24.40
CA THR A 542 47.76 10.92 -23.14
C THR A 542 47.50 11.89 -21.98
N ALA A 543 48.33 12.92 -21.80
CA ALA A 543 48.23 13.83 -20.66
C ALA A 543 47.03 14.79 -20.74
N THR A 544 46.73 15.32 -21.93
CA THR A 544 45.70 16.34 -22.12
C THR A 544 44.34 15.75 -22.50
N TRP A 545 44.33 14.69 -23.31
CA TRP A 545 43.10 14.07 -23.83
C TRP A 545 42.74 12.74 -23.16
N GLY A 546 43.59 12.25 -22.24
CA GLY A 546 43.33 11.02 -21.49
C GLY A 546 43.32 9.76 -22.36
N ILE A 547 43.98 9.78 -23.53
CA ILE A 547 44.04 8.62 -24.41
C ILE A 547 45.00 7.58 -23.82
N ALA A 548 44.49 6.36 -23.64
CA ALA A 548 45.26 5.21 -23.14
C ALA A 548 46.54 5.00 -23.97
N ALA A 549 47.69 4.86 -23.31
CA ALA A 549 49.00 4.83 -23.96
C ALA A 549 49.16 3.62 -24.88
N GLU A 550 48.48 2.51 -24.59
CA GLU A 550 48.49 1.27 -25.37
C GLU A 550 47.86 1.45 -26.75
N ARG A 551 47.06 2.51 -26.94
CA ARG A 551 46.44 2.85 -28.22
C ARG A 551 47.35 3.68 -29.12
N LEU A 552 48.49 4.15 -28.61
CA LEU A 552 49.38 5.10 -29.28
C LEU A 552 50.80 4.54 -29.37
N THR A 553 51.23 4.20 -30.57
CA THR A 553 52.62 3.83 -30.87
C THR A 553 53.33 5.04 -31.45
N ALA A 554 54.50 5.44 -30.91
CA ALA A 554 55.29 6.55 -31.45
C ALA A 554 56.53 5.99 -32.15
N HIS A 555 56.78 6.39 -33.40
CA HIS A 555 57.92 5.91 -34.17
C HIS A 555 58.58 7.04 -34.97
N GLY A 556 59.90 7.19 -34.80
CA GLY A 556 60.74 8.08 -35.60
C GLY A 556 61.17 7.42 -36.91
N TYR A 557 61.14 8.18 -38.00
CA TYR A 557 61.55 7.72 -39.33
C TYR A 557 62.68 8.57 -39.94
N ALA A 558 63.22 9.53 -39.19
CA ALA A 558 64.21 10.49 -39.69
C ALA A 558 63.78 11.08 -41.06
N ASP A 559 64.70 11.18 -42.00
CA ASP A 559 64.51 11.69 -43.38
C ASP A 559 64.26 10.57 -44.40
N THR A 560 64.08 9.32 -43.96
CA THR A 560 64.00 8.12 -44.83
C THR A 560 62.73 8.05 -45.69
N GLN A 561 61.70 8.84 -45.36
CA GLN A 561 60.40 8.85 -46.04
C GLN A 561 59.97 10.28 -46.44
N PRO A 562 60.65 10.91 -47.43
CA PRO A 562 60.30 12.25 -47.89
C PRO A 562 59.00 12.24 -48.72
N ILE A 563 58.12 13.21 -48.48
CA ILE A 563 56.88 13.42 -49.26
C ILE A 563 56.98 14.58 -50.26
N ALA A 564 58.07 15.34 -50.18
CA ALA A 564 58.39 16.43 -51.11
C ALA A 564 59.89 16.43 -51.44
N PRO A 565 60.30 17.01 -52.58
CA PRO A 565 61.72 17.17 -52.92
C PRO A 565 62.48 17.97 -51.85
N ASN A 566 63.63 17.45 -51.43
CA ASN A 566 64.47 18.05 -50.39
C ASN A 566 65.36 19.22 -50.87
N ASN A 567 65.15 19.70 -52.09
CA ASN A 567 65.96 20.73 -52.72
C ASN A 567 65.38 22.16 -52.57
N THR A 568 64.26 22.30 -51.86
CA THR A 568 63.61 23.59 -51.57
C THR A 568 63.25 23.69 -50.10
N ASP A 569 63.24 24.90 -49.55
CA ASP A 569 62.86 25.14 -48.15
C ASP A 569 61.41 24.71 -47.86
N ASP A 570 60.50 24.93 -48.81
CA ASP A 570 59.11 24.47 -48.72
C ASP A 570 59.01 22.94 -48.72
N GLY A 571 59.79 22.25 -49.57
CA GLY A 571 59.85 20.79 -49.58
C GLY A 571 60.42 20.21 -48.28
N MET A 572 61.50 20.78 -47.76
CA MET A 572 62.05 20.41 -46.45
C MET A 572 61.06 20.68 -45.31
N ALA A 573 60.32 21.79 -45.36
CA ALA A 573 59.27 22.09 -44.37
C ALA A 573 58.14 21.07 -44.39
N ARG A 574 57.73 20.58 -45.56
CA ARG A 574 56.74 19.49 -45.68
C ARG A 574 57.26 18.15 -45.17
N ASN A 575 58.57 17.92 -45.25
CA ASN A 575 59.19 16.69 -44.76
C ASN A 575 59.39 16.69 -43.23
N ARG A 576 59.51 17.86 -42.59
CA ARG A 576 59.41 18.03 -41.13
C ARG A 576 57.94 17.93 -40.66
N ARG A 577 57.43 16.72 -40.49
CA ARG A 577 56.02 16.47 -40.18
C ARG A 577 55.82 15.36 -39.15
N THR A 578 54.64 15.34 -38.57
CA THR A 578 54.12 14.19 -37.82
C THR A 578 52.87 13.66 -38.52
N GLU A 579 52.83 12.36 -38.75
CA GLU A 579 51.67 11.67 -39.31
C GLU A 579 50.93 10.92 -38.22
N PHE A 580 49.61 10.87 -38.36
CA PHE A 580 48.70 10.13 -37.50
C PHE A 580 48.14 8.97 -38.35
N ARG A 581 48.66 7.77 -38.15
CA ARG A 581 48.35 6.59 -38.96
C ARG A 581 47.46 5.63 -38.19
N ILE A 582 46.26 5.35 -38.68
CA ILE A 582 45.35 4.40 -38.02
C ILE A 582 45.81 2.97 -38.33
N THR A 583 46.25 2.22 -37.32
CA THR A 583 46.91 0.91 -37.49
C THR A 583 46.02 -0.29 -37.22
N GLY A 584 44.87 -0.12 -36.57
CA GLY A 584 43.97 -1.23 -36.27
C GLY A 584 42.81 -0.86 -35.36
N GLN A 585 42.00 -1.87 -35.05
CA GLN A 585 40.94 -1.85 -34.05
C GLN A 585 41.23 -2.87 -32.95
#